data_AF-A0A402AHC3-F1
#
_entry.id   AF-A0A402AHC3-F1
#
_cell.length_a   1.000
_cell.length_b   1.000
_cell.length_c   1.000
_cell.angle_alpha   90.00
_cell.angle_beta   90.00
_cell.angle_gamma   90.00
#
_symmetry.space_group_name_H-M   'P 1'
#
loop_
_entity.id
_entity.type
_entity.pdbx_description
1 polymer ?
#
loop_
_entity_poly.entity_id
_entity_poly.type
_entity_poly.pdbx_seq_one_letter_code
_entity_poly.pdbx_strand_id
1 'polypeptide(L)' 'MQIQTREVTPLEWAQNKHTLGLVYAKLARGNQQHNNRQALVCYEEALSIYTALQMPAQVSNVQRDIDHVRYVLSHGRA' A
#
# COMPACT_ATOMS: atom_id res chain seq x y z
N MET A 1 -34.21 -6.03 -10.28
CA MET A 1 -32.98 -6.70 -10.74
C MET A 1 -31.83 -6.17 -9.91
N GLN A 2 -31.30 -6.96 -8.98
CA GLN A 2 -30.10 -6.59 -8.23
C GLN A 2 -28.91 -6.85 -9.14
N ILE A 3 -28.22 -5.78 -9.53
CA ILE A 3 -26.92 -5.89 -10.17
C ILE A 3 -26.01 -6.48 -9.08
N GLN A 4 -25.66 -7.76 -9.19
CA GLN A 4 -24.56 -8.35 -8.42
C GLN A 4 -23.26 -7.80 -8.99
N THR A 5 -23.02 -6.51 -8.78
CA THR A 5 -21.69 -5.94 -8.97
C THR A 5 -20.80 -6.73 -8.02
N ARG A 6 -19.66 -7.25 -8.48
CA ARG A 6 -18.61 -7.74 -7.59
C ARG A 6 -18.13 -6.54 -6.77
N GLU A 7 -18.86 -6.20 -5.71
CA GLU A 7 -18.51 -5.12 -4.79
C GLU A 7 -17.29 -5.61 -4.02
N VAL A 8 -16.11 -5.18 -4.46
CA VAL A 8 -14.89 -5.33 -3.67
C VAL A 8 -15.16 -4.61 -2.36
N THR A 9 -15.20 -5.35 -1.26
CA THR A 9 -15.45 -4.73 0.05
C THR A 9 -14.33 -3.74 0.36
N PRO A 10 -14.58 -2.68 1.17
CA PRO A 10 -13.51 -1.75 1.56
C PRO A 10 -12.27 -2.47 2.10
N LEU A 11 -12.47 -3.56 2.85
CA LEU A 11 -11.40 -4.40 3.37
C LEU A 11 -10.57 -5.07 2.26
N GLU A 12 -11.21 -5.71 1.29
CA GLU A 12 -10.54 -6.34 0.15
C GLU A 12 -9.79 -5.30 -0.70
N TRP A 13 -10.36 -4.11 -0.86
CA TRP A 13 -9.68 -3.02 -1.57
C TRP A 13 -8.40 -2.58 -0.84
N ALA A 14 -8.47 -2.40 0.48
CA ALA A 14 -7.30 -2.08 1.30
C ALA A 14 -6.21 -3.16 1.22
N GLN A 15 -6.60 -4.43 1.24
CA GLN A 15 -5.68 -5.57 1.09
C GLN A 15 -5.01 -5.60 -0.28
N ASN A 16 -5.77 -5.32 -1.34
CA ASN A 16 -5.25 -5.25 -2.70
C ASN A 16 -4.24 -4.09 -2.84
N LYS A 17 -4.57 -2.91 -2.30
CA LYS A 17 -3.67 -1.76 -2.30
C LYS A 17 -2.41 -2.01 -1.48
N HIS A 18 -2.53 -2.61 -0.30
CA HIS A 18 -1.35 -3.00 0.51
C HIS A 18 -0.46 -3.98 -0.27
N THR A 19 -1.04 -4.98 -0.92
CA THR A 19 -0.29 -5.96 -1.71
C THR A 19 0.38 -5.33 -2.93
N LEU A 20 -0.29 -4.44 -3.65
CA LEU A 20 0.31 -3.68 -4.75
C LEU A 20 1.49 -2.84 -4.26
N GLY A 21 1.38 -2.21 -3.09
CA GLY A 21 2.49 -1.48 -2.49
C GLY A 21 3.71 -2.36 -2.23
N LEU A 22 3.50 -3.59 -1.72
CA LEU A 22 4.56 -4.58 -1.50
C LEU A 22 5.22 -5.00 -2.82
N VAL A 23 4.43 -5.19 -3.87
CA VAL A 23 4.94 -5.54 -5.20
C VAL A 23 5.81 -4.41 -5.76
N TYR A 24 5.33 -3.16 -5.72
CA TYR A 24 6.10 -2.01 -6.17
C TYR A 24 7.40 -1.83 -5.37
N ALA A 25 7.37 -1.95 -4.05
CA ALA A 25 8.56 -1.80 -3.20
C ALA A 25 9.62 -2.88 -3.44
N LYS A 26 9.22 -4.08 -3.89
CA LYS A 26 10.13 -5.20 -4.19
C LYS A 26 10.58 -5.25 -5.65
N LEU A 27 9.99 -4.44 -6.53
CA LEU A 27 10.26 -4.51 -7.95
C LEU A 27 11.65 -3.95 -8.26
N ALA A 28 12.59 -4.86 -8.54
CA ALA A 28 13.97 -4.51 -8.91
C ALA A 28 14.13 -3.97 -10.35
N ARG A 29 13.10 -4.13 -11.19
CA ARG A 29 13.11 -3.66 -12.59
C ARG A 29 12.56 -2.24 -12.68
N GLY A 30 13.14 -1.45 -13.58
CA GLY A 30 12.73 -0.06 -13.81
C GLY A 30 13.34 0.91 -12.79
N ASN A 31 12.75 2.09 -12.66
CA ASN A 31 13.24 3.11 -11.73
C ASN A 31 12.76 2.80 -10.31
N GLN A 32 13.67 2.30 -9.47
CA GLN A 32 13.37 1.94 -8.08
C GLN A 32 12.78 3.11 -7.28
N GLN A 33 13.23 4.35 -7.51
CA GLN A 33 12.67 5.53 -6.85
C GLN A 33 11.21 5.76 -7.26
N HIS A 34 10.90 5.60 -8.55
CA HIS A 34 9.52 5.69 -9.05
C HIS A 34 8.64 4.57 -8.45
N ASN A 35 9.13 3.33 -8.47
CA ASN A 35 8.42 2.19 -7.90
C ASN A 35 8.14 2.40 -6.40
N ASN A 36 9.11 2.88 -5.63
CA ASN A 36 8.93 3.20 -4.21
C ASN A 36 7.91 4.33 -3.98
N ARG A 37 7.84 5.34 -4.85
CA ARG A 37 6.77 6.35 -4.77
C ARG A 37 5.39 5.75 -5.05
N GLN A 38 5.27 4.85 -6.03
CA GLN A 38 4.02 4.13 -6.29
C GLN A 38 3.62 3.24 -5.11
N ALA A 39 4.60 2.60 -4.45
CA ALA A 39 4.36 1.83 -3.24
C ALA A 39 3.77 2.69 -2.12
N LEU A 40 4.31 3.89 -1.89
CA LEU A 40 3.78 4.82 -0.89
C LEU A 40 2.33 5.20 -1.15
N VAL A 41 1.97 5.55 -2.39
CA VAL A 41 0.57 5.86 -2.74
C VAL A 41 -0.35 4.69 -2.42
N CYS A 42 0.05 3.47 -2.80
CA CYS A 42 -0.73 2.27 -2.53
C CYS A 42 -0.89 2.01 -1.01
N TYR A 43 0.16 2.21 -0.23
CA TYR A 43 0.10 2.04 1.22
C TYR A 43 -0.75 3.11 1.90
N GLU A 44 -0.68 4.37 1.47
CA GLU A 44 -1.47 5.46 2.03
C GLU A 44 -2.98 5.25 1.79
N GLU A 45 -3.36 4.74 0.62
CA GLU A 45 -4.75 4.33 0.34
C GLU A 45 -5.21 3.19 1.26
N ALA A 46 -4.38 2.15 1.44
CA ALA A 46 -4.70 1.03 2.34
C ALA A 46 -4.81 1.48 3.81
N LEU A 47 -3.89 2.35 4.25
CA LEU A 47 -3.85 2.90 5.61
C LEU A 47 -5.11 3.69 5.95
N SER A 48 -5.60 4.51 5.01
CA SER A 48 -6.83 5.30 5.19
C SER A 48 -8.03 4.40 5.50
N ILE A 49 -8.17 3.30 4.75
CA ILE A 49 -9.29 2.37 4.90
C ILE A 49 -9.14 1.52 6.16
N TYR A 50 -7.94 0.99 6.46
CA TYR A 50 -7.72 0.25 7.71
C TYR A 50 -7.96 1.11 8.95
N THR A 51 -7.64 2.41 8.88
CA THR A 51 -7.95 3.37 9.95
C THR A 51 -9.46 3.56 10.08
N ALA A 52 -10.18 3.75 8.95
CA ALA A 52 -11.63 3.91 8.95
C ALA A 52 -12.36 2.65 9.47
N LEU A 53 -11.82 1.46 9.20
CA LEU A 53 -12.33 0.18 9.69
C LEU A 53 -11.87 -0.16 11.13
N GLN A 54 -11.13 0.73 11.81
CA GLN A 54 -10.61 0.53 13.16
C GLN A 54 -9.78 -0.76 13.32
N MET A 55 -8.87 -1.00 12.37
CA MET A 55 -8.04 -2.21 12.30
C MET A 55 -6.58 -1.91 12.70
N PRO A 56 -6.26 -1.81 14.00
CA PRO A 56 -4.96 -1.32 14.47
C PRO A 56 -3.78 -2.22 14.09
N ALA A 57 -3.99 -3.53 13.98
CA ALA A 57 -2.93 -4.46 13.55
C ALA A 57 -2.53 -4.20 12.08
N GLN A 58 -3.52 -3.98 11.22
CA GLN A 58 -3.33 -3.69 9.80
C GLN A 58 -2.71 -2.30 9.61
N VAL A 59 -3.18 -1.30 10.37
CA VAL A 59 -2.56 0.05 10.41
C VAL A 59 -1.08 -0.05 10.76
N SER A 60 -0.73 -0.79 11.81
CA SER A 60 0.67 -0.96 12.24
C SER A 60 1.52 -1.65 11.18
N ASN A 61 0.97 -2.65 10.49
CA ASN A 61 1.67 -3.35 9.41
C ASN A 61 1.96 -2.43 8.23
N VAL A 62 0.95 -1.69 7.76
CA VAL A 62 1.10 -0.76 6.63
C VAL A 62 2.04 0.39 6.99
N GLN A 63 1.94 0.92 8.22
CA GLN A 63 2.84 1.98 8.67
C GLN A 63 4.31 1.54 8.67
N ARG A 64 4.60 0.31 9.15
CA ARG A 64 5.95 -0.26 9.09
C ARG A 64 6.47 -0.36 7.66
N ASP A 65 5.63 -0.74 6.71
CA ASP A 65 6.01 -0.83 5.30
C ASP A 65 6.24 0.56 4.67
N ILE A 66 5.44 1.57 5.04
CA ILE A 66 5.63 2.98 4.68
C ILE A 66 6.98 3.49 5.20
N ASP A 67 7.28 3.26 6.48
CA ASP A 67 8.50 3.74 7.11
C ASP A 67 9.74 3.14 6.45
N HIS A 68 9.69 1.84 6.12
CA HIS A 68 10.74 1.17 5.36
C HIS A 68 10.95 1.81 3.97
N VAL A 69 9.88 2.08 3.22
CA VAL A 69 10.00 2.70 1.89
C VAL A 69 10.50 4.14 1.98
N ARG A 70 10.06 4.93 2.97
CA ARG A 70 10.55 6.29 3.22
C ARG A 70 12.03 6.30 3.59
N TYR A 71 12.48 5.34 4.39
CA TYR A 71 13.89 5.13 4.69
C TYR A 71 14.70 4.86 3.42
N VAL A 72 14.25 3.93 2.57
CA VAL A 72 14.92 3.63 1.29
C VAL A 72 14.93 4.84 0.35
N LEU A 73 13.87 5.64 0.28
CA LEU A 73 13.81 6.83 -0.58
C LEU A 73 14.73 7.97 -0.10
N SER A 74 14.95 8.09 1.20
CA SER A 74 15.84 9.11 1.79
C SER A 74 17.31 8.72 1.73
N HIS A 75 17.62 7.42 1.69
CA HIS A 75 19.00 6.89 1.74
C HIS A 75 19.44 6.19 0.44
N GLY A 76 18.54 5.99 -0.52
CA GLY A 76 18.82 5.45 -1.84
C GLY A 76 19.60 6.48 -2.65
N ARG A 77 20.91 6.26 -2.76
CA ARG A 77 21.84 7.10 -3.52
C ARG A 77 21.40 7.20 -4.99
N ALA A 78 21.43 8.43 -5.50
CA ALA A 78 21.37 8.76 -6.92
C ALA A 78 22.49 8.08 -7.72
#